data_AF-A0A367WEB0-F1
#
_entry.id   AF-A0A367WEB0-F1
#
_cell.length_a   1.000
_cell.length_b   1.000
_cell.length_c   1.000
_cell.angle_alpha   90.00
_cell.angle_beta   90.00
_cell.angle_gamma   90.00
#
_symmetry.space_group_name_H-M   'P 1'
#
loop_
_entity.id
_entity.type
_entity.pdbx_description
1 polymer ?
#
loop_
_entity_poly.entity_id
_entity_poly.type
_entity_poly.pdbx_seq_one_letter_code
_entity_poly.pdbx_strand_id
1 'polypeptide(L)'
;MRKFALTAIAAAFAVTAFTGTAAKASGATPVPPAQTWSWDNLFGTFDRAQLQRGFQVYKNVCAGCHSLRFIAFRNLEGIGFNEDQIKAIAAEYDIEDGPNDDGDMFTRPGIASDYFPSPFANDKAAAASNGGAIPPDLSLMAKARMNGPDYIVGLMTGYEEEAPEGFSLSEGKHYNHYFPGHQISMAPPLYDEAVEYTDGTPATLEQHAHDIAAFLKWTAQPELEARKAMGIKVLLFLIFLTAMLYAVKRKIWRDIEH
;
A
#
# COMPACT_ATOMS: atom_id res chain seq x y z
N MET A 1 16.35 -5.58 59.39
CA MET A 1 15.53 -6.69 58.86
C MET A 1 14.45 -6.13 57.95
N ARG A 2 14.42 -6.60 56.69
CA ARG A 2 13.31 -6.51 55.70
C ARG A 2 12.76 -5.11 55.39
N LYS A 3 13.25 -4.48 54.30
CA LYS A 3 12.47 -3.63 53.35
C LYS A 3 13.30 -2.92 52.24
N PHE A 4 14.54 -3.37 51.95
CA PHE A 4 15.34 -2.87 50.81
C PHE A 4 15.18 -3.71 49.53
N ALA A 5 13.97 -4.17 49.26
CA ALA A 5 13.63 -4.79 47.99
C ALA A 5 12.26 -4.22 47.59
N LEU A 6 12.19 -3.53 46.45
CA LEU A 6 10.99 -3.10 45.69
C LEU A 6 11.02 -1.62 45.26
N THR A 7 12.09 -1.13 44.63
CA THR A 7 12.02 0.10 43.81
C THR A 7 13.04 0.06 42.67
N ALA A 8 13.05 -1.02 41.90
CA ALA A 8 13.78 -1.11 40.63
C ALA A 8 13.07 -2.03 39.62
N ILE A 9 11.73 -1.95 39.54
CA ILE A 9 10.96 -2.61 38.48
C ILE A 9 9.78 -1.70 38.11
N ALA A 10 10.06 -0.65 37.35
CA ALA A 10 9.03 0.20 36.76
C ALA A 10 9.53 0.81 35.44
N ALA A 11 10.10 -0.02 34.56
CA ALA A 11 10.40 0.34 33.17
C ALA A 11 10.56 -0.90 32.26
N ALA A 12 9.79 -1.97 32.50
CA ALA A 12 9.89 -3.20 31.69
C ALA A 12 8.56 -3.96 31.54
N PHE A 13 7.42 -3.26 31.55
CA PHE A 13 6.10 -3.87 31.33
C PHE A 13 5.40 -3.19 30.15
N ALA A 14 5.79 -3.55 28.93
CA ALA A 14 4.97 -3.35 27.73
C ALA A 14 5.48 -4.17 26.52
N VAL A 15 5.89 -5.42 26.70
CA VAL A 15 5.98 -6.38 25.58
C VAL A 15 5.62 -7.78 26.09
N THR A 16 4.38 -8.00 26.52
CA THR A 16 3.83 -9.36 26.48
C THR A 16 3.42 -9.62 25.04
N ALA A 17 4.31 -10.33 24.34
CA ALA A 17 4.06 -10.88 23.03
C ALA A 17 2.74 -11.67 23.07
N PHE A 18 1.74 -11.18 22.35
CA PHE A 18 0.65 -12.00 21.85
C PHE A 18 1.26 -13.02 20.88
N THR A 19 1.76 -14.15 21.37
CA THR A 19 2.00 -15.32 20.52
C THR A 19 0.65 -15.98 20.29
N GLY A 20 -0.18 -15.35 19.48
CA GLY A 20 -1.30 -16.03 18.85
C GLY A 20 -0.71 -17.07 17.91
N THR A 21 -0.85 -18.35 18.26
CA THR A 21 -0.66 -19.44 17.31
C THR A 21 -1.76 -19.33 16.26
N ALA A 22 -1.49 -18.56 15.21
CA ALA A 22 -2.28 -18.62 14.00
C ALA A 22 -2.19 -20.05 13.47
N ALA A 23 -3.31 -20.76 13.49
CA ALA A 23 -3.44 -22.09 12.94
C ALA A 23 -3.02 -22.06 11.46
N LYS A 24 -1.86 -22.65 11.15
CA LYS A 24 -1.38 -22.82 9.78
C LYS A 24 -2.16 -23.96 9.13
N ALA A 25 -3.27 -23.63 8.48
CA ALA A 25 -4.10 -24.58 7.73
C ALA A 25 -3.97 -24.44 6.20
N SER A 26 -3.13 -23.53 5.71
CA SER A 26 -2.62 -23.59 4.33
C SER A 26 -1.14 -23.96 4.40
N GLY A 27 -0.64 -24.77 3.47
CA GLY A 27 0.81 -24.98 3.28
C GLY A 27 1.54 -23.64 3.41
N ALA A 28 2.65 -23.61 4.15
CA ALA A 28 3.27 -22.36 4.55
C ALA A 28 3.70 -21.58 3.30
N THR A 29 2.89 -20.59 2.91
CA THR A 29 3.21 -19.71 1.79
C THR A 29 4.52 -19.00 2.12
N PRO A 30 5.52 -19.07 1.22
CA PRO A 30 6.81 -18.43 1.44
C PRO A 30 6.65 -16.93 1.67
N VAL A 31 7.51 -16.39 2.53
CA VAL A 31 7.58 -14.94 2.73
C VAL A 31 8.24 -14.34 1.49
N PRO A 32 7.65 -13.32 0.85
CA PRO A 32 8.27 -12.65 -0.28
C PRO A 32 9.64 -12.06 0.09
N PRO A 33 10.61 -12.03 -0.83
CA PRO A 33 11.90 -11.40 -0.58
C PRO A 33 11.74 -9.93 -0.17
N ALA A 34 12.43 -9.53 0.89
CA ALA A 34 12.44 -8.15 1.34
C ALA A 34 13.04 -7.25 0.25
N GLN A 35 12.35 -6.14 -0.02
CA GLN A 35 12.80 -5.12 -0.97
C GLN A 35 13.48 -3.97 -0.22
N THR A 36 14.20 -3.13 -0.95
CA THR A 36 14.78 -1.90 -0.41
C THR A 36 14.05 -0.70 -0.96
N TRP A 37 13.41 0.08 -0.09
CA TRP A 37 12.60 1.22 -0.49
C TRP A 37 13.24 2.56 -0.11
N SER A 38 13.04 3.58 -0.95
CA SER A 38 13.50 4.95 -0.71
C SER A 38 12.94 5.57 0.60
N TRP A 39 11.80 5.05 1.06
CA TRP A 39 11.15 5.45 2.30
C TRP A 39 11.46 4.55 3.50
N ASP A 40 12.40 3.61 3.48
CA ASP A 40 12.60 2.75 4.67
C ASP A 40 13.29 3.49 5.83
N ASN A 41 14.19 4.41 5.51
CA ASN A 41 14.96 5.15 6.51
C ASN A 41 14.14 6.21 7.25
N LEU A 42 14.60 6.65 8.42
CA LEU A 42 13.90 7.63 9.28
C LEU A 42 13.55 8.94 8.54
N PHE A 43 14.40 9.35 7.59
CA PHE A 43 14.23 10.54 6.75
C PHE A 43 13.89 10.21 5.29
N GLY A 44 13.62 8.93 4.98
CA GLY A 44 13.30 8.49 3.62
C GLY A 44 11.96 9.03 3.13
N THR A 45 11.90 9.31 1.83
CA THR A 45 10.73 9.84 1.11
C THR A 45 10.41 8.93 -0.08
N PHE A 46 9.22 9.08 -0.67
CA PHE A 46 8.92 8.39 -1.92
C PHE A 46 9.67 9.01 -3.09
N ASP A 47 10.17 8.17 -4.00
CA ASP A 47 10.67 8.60 -5.29
C ASP A 47 9.48 8.95 -6.21
N ARG A 48 9.34 10.22 -6.56
CA ARG A 48 8.22 10.69 -7.39
C ARG A 48 8.22 10.10 -8.80
N ALA A 49 9.38 9.89 -9.41
CA ALA A 49 9.46 9.26 -10.73
C ALA A 49 8.99 7.80 -10.66
N GLN A 50 9.40 7.08 -9.60
CA GLN A 50 8.92 5.73 -9.30
C GLN A 50 7.40 5.67 -9.15
N LEU A 51 6.82 6.61 -8.39
CA LEU A 51 5.37 6.67 -8.20
C LEU A 51 4.62 6.97 -9.50
N GLN A 52 5.15 7.85 -10.36
CA GLN A 52 4.56 8.16 -11.66
C GLN A 52 4.59 6.97 -12.61
N ARG A 53 5.70 6.22 -12.65
CA ARG A 53 5.78 4.94 -13.37
C ARG A 53 4.80 3.92 -12.83
N GLY A 54 4.69 3.78 -11.51
CA GLY A 54 3.72 2.88 -10.90
C GLY A 54 2.27 3.27 -11.19
N PHE A 55 1.97 4.57 -11.31
CA PHE A 55 0.68 5.05 -11.79
C PHE A 55 0.44 4.66 -13.27
N GLN A 56 1.45 4.73 -14.14
CA GLN A 56 1.32 4.25 -15.53
C GLN A 56 1.01 2.75 -15.58
N VAL A 57 1.67 1.94 -14.74
CA VAL A 57 1.36 0.50 -14.61
C VAL A 57 -0.09 0.31 -14.16
N TYR A 58 -0.53 1.02 -13.12
CA TYR A 58 -1.92 0.93 -12.66
C TYR A 58 -2.91 1.30 -13.78
N LYS A 59 -2.69 2.44 -14.44
CA LYS A 59 -3.59 2.97 -15.48
C LYS A 59 -3.72 2.03 -16.67
N ASN A 60 -2.59 1.49 -17.14
CA ASN A 60 -2.55 0.73 -18.40
C ASN A 60 -2.83 -0.76 -18.22
N VAL A 61 -2.62 -1.31 -17.02
CA VAL A 61 -2.77 -2.76 -16.76
C VAL A 61 -3.86 -3.04 -15.74
N CYS A 62 -3.81 -2.38 -14.59
CA CYS A 62 -4.64 -2.76 -13.44
C CYS A 62 -6.05 -2.16 -13.48
N ALA A 63 -6.20 -0.95 -14.00
CA ALA A 63 -7.43 -0.15 -13.94
C ALA A 63 -8.61 -0.79 -14.70
N GLY A 64 -8.35 -1.73 -15.62
CA GLY A 64 -9.39 -2.48 -16.31
C GLY A 64 -10.14 -3.48 -15.42
N CYS A 65 -9.53 -3.92 -14.31
CA CYS A 65 -10.12 -4.91 -13.40
C CYS A 65 -10.22 -4.41 -11.95
N HIS A 66 -9.29 -3.56 -11.52
CA HIS A 66 -9.19 -3.12 -10.14
C HIS A 66 -9.67 -1.67 -9.96
N SER A 67 -10.39 -1.43 -8.86
CA SER A 67 -10.76 -0.08 -8.43
C SER A 67 -9.65 0.57 -7.59
N LEU A 68 -9.66 1.92 -7.58
CA LEU A 68 -8.82 2.75 -6.72
C LEU A 68 -9.68 3.84 -6.05
N ARG A 69 -10.76 3.40 -5.39
CA ARG A 69 -11.90 4.22 -4.99
C ARG A 69 -11.60 5.34 -3.99
N PHE A 70 -10.48 5.29 -3.27
CA PHE A 70 -10.12 6.30 -2.28
C PHE A 70 -9.14 7.35 -2.79
N ILE A 71 -8.75 7.28 -4.06
CA ILE A 71 -7.86 8.24 -4.69
C ILE A 71 -8.65 9.09 -5.68
N ALA A 72 -8.63 10.41 -5.48
CA ALA A 72 -9.13 11.39 -6.43
C ALA A 72 -8.02 11.85 -7.38
N PHE A 73 -8.37 12.33 -8.57
CA PHE A 73 -7.37 12.79 -9.54
C PHE A 73 -6.46 13.89 -8.97
N ARG A 74 -7.01 14.82 -8.18
CA ARG A 74 -6.25 15.85 -7.44
C ARG A 74 -5.18 15.28 -6.51
N ASN A 75 -5.33 14.04 -6.03
CA ASN A 75 -4.32 13.43 -5.17
C ASN A 75 -3.02 13.11 -5.93
N LEU A 76 -3.05 13.03 -7.26
CA LEU A 76 -1.87 12.82 -8.08
C LEU A 76 -0.83 13.95 -7.97
N GLU A 77 -1.21 15.12 -7.43
CA GLU A 77 -0.25 16.15 -7.01
C GLU A 77 0.78 15.58 -6.01
N GLY A 78 0.36 14.67 -5.14
CA GLY A 78 1.21 13.99 -4.16
C GLY A 78 2.31 13.13 -4.79
N ILE A 79 2.17 12.75 -6.07
CA ILE A 79 3.18 12.02 -6.84
C ILE A 79 3.89 12.90 -7.88
N GLY A 80 3.69 14.22 -7.82
CA GLY A 80 4.44 15.19 -8.61
C GLY A 80 3.82 15.57 -9.96
N PHE A 81 2.57 15.19 -10.24
CA PHE A 81 1.84 15.74 -11.38
C PHE A 81 1.40 17.18 -11.10
N ASN A 82 1.51 18.05 -12.11
CA ASN A 82 1.01 19.42 -12.02
C ASN A 82 -0.48 19.51 -12.35
N GLU A 83 -1.09 20.68 -12.11
CA GLU A 83 -2.53 20.90 -12.29
C GLU A 83 -3.01 20.60 -13.72
N ASP A 84 -2.25 21.00 -14.75
CA ASP A 84 -2.63 20.78 -16.16
C ASP A 84 -2.55 19.30 -16.53
N GLN A 85 -1.54 18.58 -16.04
CA GLN A 85 -1.42 17.13 -16.20
C GLN A 85 -2.58 16.40 -15.51
N ILE A 86 -2.95 16.81 -14.29
CA ILE A 86 -4.07 16.22 -13.55
C ILE A 86 -5.38 16.42 -14.29
N LYS A 87 -5.63 17.64 -14.81
CA LYS A 87 -6.81 17.93 -15.62
C LYS A 87 -6.84 17.08 -16.90
N ALA A 88 -5.70 16.96 -17.58
CA ALA A 88 -5.59 16.13 -18.77
C ALA A 88 -5.89 14.65 -18.46
N ILE A 89 -5.29 14.10 -17.40
CA ILE A 89 -5.53 12.72 -16.95
C ILE A 89 -7.00 12.51 -16.59
N ALA A 90 -7.60 13.42 -15.82
CA ALA A 90 -9.00 13.31 -15.40
C ALA A 90 -9.96 13.35 -16.59
N ALA A 91 -9.69 14.21 -17.58
CA ALA A 91 -10.52 14.37 -18.76
C ALA A 91 -10.52 13.15 -19.70
N GLU A 92 -9.60 12.20 -19.53
CA GLU A 92 -9.61 10.91 -20.25
C GLU A 92 -10.72 9.96 -19.76
N TYR A 93 -11.33 10.25 -18.61
CA TYR A 93 -12.37 9.41 -18.01
C TYR A 93 -13.75 10.03 -18.20
N ASP A 94 -14.70 9.20 -18.62
CA ASP A 94 -16.12 9.52 -18.65
C ASP A 94 -16.73 9.29 -17.26
N ILE A 95 -17.28 10.35 -16.67
CA ILE A 95 -17.89 10.35 -15.34
C ILE A 95 -19.38 10.62 -15.46
N GLU A 96 -20.20 9.74 -14.87
CA GLU A 96 -21.63 9.96 -14.71
C GLU A 96 -21.89 11.05 -13.66
N ASP A 97 -22.73 12.02 -13.99
CA ASP A 97 -23.11 13.15 -13.15
C ASP A 97 -24.60 13.51 -13.37
N GLY A 98 -25.13 14.40 -12.53
CA GLY A 98 -26.51 14.87 -12.59
C GLY A 98 -27.29 14.64 -11.30
N PRO A 99 -28.63 14.75 -11.35
CA PRO A 99 -29.43 15.01 -12.55
C PRO A 99 -29.28 16.44 -13.10
N ASN A 100 -29.58 16.63 -14.39
CA ASN A 100 -29.72 17.95 -15.03
C ASN A 100 -31.11 18.57 -14.79
N ASP A 101 -31.41 19.72 -15.41
CA ASP A 101 -32.68 20.44 -15.25
C ASP A 101 -33.91 19.64 -15.70
N ASP A 102 -33.73 18.66 -16.60
CA ASP A 102 -34.78 17.76 -17.08
C ASP A 102 -34.95 16.51 -16.19
N GLY A 103 -34.10 16.35 -15.17
CA GLY A 103 -34.10 15.20 -14.25
C GLY A 103 -33.27 14.00 -14.73
N ASP A 104 -32.53 14.13 -15.83
CA ASP A 104 -31.76 13.06 -16.44
C ASP A 104 -30.30 13.06 -15.96
N MET A 105 -29.73 11.85 -15.79
CA MET A 105 -28.28 11.66 -15.59
C MET A 105 -27.54 11.85 -16.91
N PHE A 106 -26.32 12.38 -16.86
CA PHE A 106 -25.49 12.60 -18.05
C PHE A 106 -24.04 12.20 -17.80
N THR A 107 -23.26 12.10 -18.86
CA THR A 107 -21.82 11.85 -18.79
C THR A 107 -21.05 13.12 -19.09
N ARG A 108 -19.97 13.36 -18.35
CA ARG A 108 -19.01 14.44 -18.61
C ARG A 108 -17.56 13.95 -18.50
N PRO A 109 -16.61 14.66 -19.11
CA PRO A 109 -15.20 14.45 -18.80
C PRO A 109 -14.94 14.62 -17.30
N GLY A 110 -14.03 13.80 -16.77
CA GLY A 110 -13.59 13.89 -15.38
C GLY A 110 -12.88 15.20 -15.07
N ILE A 111 -13.03 15.64 -13.82
CA ILE A 111 -12.35 16.81 -13.25
C ILE A 111 -11.49 16.39 -12.06
N ALA A 112 -10.59 17.27 -11.63
CA ALA A 112 -9.62 16.95 -10.57
C ALA A 112 -10.25 16.49 -9.25
N SER A 113 -11.48 16.90 -8.92
CA SER A 113 -12.17 16.48 -7.70
C SER A 113 -12.76 15.08 -7.77
N ASP A 114 -12.94 14.50 -8.95
CA ASP A 114 -13.52 13.17 -9.11
C ASP A 114 -12.56 12.08 -8.62
N TYR A 115 -13.15 10.97 -8.18
CA TYR A 115 -12.44 9.74 -7.85
C TYR A 115 -12.20 8.90 -9.11
N PHE A 116 -11.17 8.05 -9.08
CA PHE A 116 -10.98 7.08 -10.16
C PHE A 116 -12.23 6.21 -10.31
N PRO A 117 -12.82 6.12 -11.52
CA PRO A 117 -14.03 5.34 -11.73
C PRO A 117 -13.76 3.86 -11.50
N SER A 118 -14.76 3.16 -10.97
CA SER A 118 -14.69 1.70 -10.82
C SER A 118 -14.87 1.03 -12.18
N PRO A 119 -14.05 0.00 -12.53
CA PRO A 119 -14.22 -0.72 -13.79
C PRO A 119 -15.53 -1.51 -13.86
N PHE A 120 -16.14 -1.79 -12.71
CA PHE A 120 -17.42 -2.48 -12.61
C PHE A 120 -18.39 -1.69 -11.74
N ALA A 121 -19.67 -1.71 -12.13
CA ALA A 121 -20.74 -1.04 -11.40
C ALA A 121 -20.99 -1.64 -10.00
N ASN A 122 -20.71 -2.94 -9.81
CA ASN A 122 -20.87 -3.65 -8.55
C ASN A 122 -20.11 -4.99 -8.55
N ASP A 123 -20.04 -5.60 -7.37
CA ASP A 123 -19.34 -6.88 -7.14
C ASP A 123 -19.88 -8.03 -8.00
N LYS A 124 -21.17 -8.05 -8.33
CA LYS A 124 -21.74 -9.11 -9.18
C LYS A 124 -21.26 -8.98 -10.63
N ALA A 125 -21.21 -7.76 -11.15
CA ALA A 125 -20.63 -7.49 -12.47
C ALA A 125 -19.13 -7.85 -12.49
N ALA A 126 -18.39 -7.47 -11.45
CA ALA A 126 -16.98 -7.82 -11.32
C ALA A 126 -16.76 -9.34 -11.30
N ALA A 127 -17.54 -10.08 -10.50
CA ALA A 127 -17.47 -11.54 -10.43
C ALA A 127 -17.82 -12.21 -11.77
N ALA A 128 -18.85 -11.73 -12.46
CA ALA A 128 -19.26 -12.26 -13.76
C ALA A 128 -18.15 -12.12 -14.82
N SER A 129 -17.43 -10.99 -14.81
CA SER A 129 -16.33 -10.73 -15.75
C SER A 129 -15.02 -11.44 -15.39
N ASN A 130 -14.86 -11.96 -14.17
CA ASN A 130 -13.60 -12.50 -13.66
C ASN A 130 -13.73 -13.92 -13.10
N GLY A 131 -14.54 -14.76 -13.74
CA GLY A 131 -14.63 -16.20 -13.39
C GLY A 131 -15.13 -16.45 -11.97
N GLY A 132 -16.04 -15.61 -11.47
CA GLY A 132 -16.62 -15.68 -10.13
C GLY A 132 -15.77 -15.02 -9.03
N ALA A 133 -14.56 -14.58 -9.33
CA ALA A 133 -13.72 -13.84 -8.38
C ALA A 133 -13.96 -12.33 -8.47
N ILE A 134 -13.87 -11.62 -7.35
CA ILE A 134 -14.00 -10.17 -7.31
C ILE A 134 -12.58 -9.58 -7.16
N PRO A 135 -12.07 -8.84 -8.16
CA PRO A 135 -10.82 -8.11 -8.01
C PRO A 135 -10.91 -7.12 -6.84
N PRO A 136 -10.02 -7.19 -5.83
CA PRO A 136 -10.07 -6.29 -4.70
C PRO A 136 -9.73 -4.85 -5.11
N ASP A 137 -10.29 -3.88 -4.39
CA ASP A 137 -9.85 -2.48 -4.47
C ASP A 137 -8.39 -2.34 -4.04
N LEU A 138 -7.62 -1.56 -4.79
CA LEU A 138 -6.18 -1.42 -4.59
C LEU A 138 -5.78 -0.24 -3.71
N SER A 139 -6.72 0.62 -3.30
CA SER A 139 -6.41 1.87 -2.59
C SER A 139 -5.62 1.65 -1.30
N LEU A 140 -5.84 0.51 -0.64
CA LEU A 140 -5.20 0.16 0.63
C LEU A 140 -4.38 -1.13 0.54
N MET A 141 -4.06 -1.63 -0.65
CA MET A 141 -3.51 -2.99 -0.85
C MET A 141 -2.22 -3.21 -0.05
N ALA A 142 -1.30 -2.25 -0.07
CA ALA A 142 -0.03 -2.33 0.66
C ALA A 142 -0.18 -2.31 2.20
N LYS A 143 -1.37 -2.00 2.74
CA LYS A 143 -1.71 -2.12 4.17
C LYS A 143 -2.59 -3.33 4.48
N ALA A 144 -3.38 -3.77 3.50
CA ALA A 144 -4.34 -4.86 3.63
C ALA A 144 -3.71 -6.25 3.53
N ARG A 145 -2.41 -6.33 3.21
CA ARG A 145 -1.65 -7.59 3.10
C ARG A 145 -0.43 -7.54 4.00
N MET A 146 -0.10 -8.71 4.58
CA MET A 146 1.13 -8.89 5.33
C MET A 146 2.33 -8.63 4.41
N ASN A 147 3.41 -8.08 4.96
CA ASN A 147 4.61 -7.66 4.22
C ASN A 147 4.39 -6.49 3.23
N GLY A 148 3.17 -5.98 3.11
CA GLY A 148 2.86 -4.74 2.39
C GLY A 148 3.37 -4.72 0.93
N PRO A 149 4.20 -3.74 0.54
CA PRO A 149 4.67 -3.63 -0.84
C PRO A 149 5.56 -4.82 -1.26
N ASP A 150 6.29 -5.46 -0.34
CA ASP A 150 7.10 -6.64 -0.65
C ASP A 150 6.23 -7.83 -1.10
N TYR A 151 5.04 -7.97 -0.49
CA TYR A 151 4.05 -8.94 -0.96
C TYR A 151 3.52 -8.62 -2.34
N ILE A 152 3.34 -7.35 -2.68
CA ILE A 152 2.90 -6.96 -4.02
C ILE A 152 3.98 -7.33 -5.05
N VAL A 153 5.25 -7.01 -4.77
CA VAL A 153 6.37 -7.40 -5.64
C VAL A 153 6.41 -8.92 -5.82
N GLY A 154 6.43 -9.68 -4.71
CA GLY A 154 6.44 -11.14 -4.77
C GLY A 154 5.24 -11.71 -5.53
N LEU A 155 4.03 -11.17 -5.31
CA LEU A 155 2.84 -11.62 -6.02
C LEU A 155 2.97 -11.39 -7.54
N MET A 156 3.48 -10.24 -7.97
CA MET A 156 3.63 -9.95 -9.40
C MET A 156 4.71 -10.80 -10.06
N THR A 157 5.83 -11.06 -9.39
CA THR A 157 6.97 -11.81 -9.96
C THR A 157 6.91 -13.31 -9.71
N GLY A 158 5.98 -13.79 -8.87
CA GLY A 158 5.89 -15.19 -8.45
C GLY A 158 4.93 -16.06 -9.24
N TYR A 159 4.49 -15.63 -10.42
CA TYR A 159 3.73 -16.48 -11.33
C TYR A 159 4.66 -17.51 -11.98
N GLU A 160 4.21 -18.76 -12.05
CA GLU A 160 4.87 -19.83 -12.81
C GLU A 160 3.91 -20.34 -13.88
N GLU A 161 4.43 -20.69 -15.06
CA GLU A 161 3.61 -21.17 -16.18
C GLU A 161 2.89 -22.47 -15.85
N GLU A 162 3.56 -23.36 -15.12
CA GLU A 162 3.04 -24.66 -14.70
C GLU A 162 3.12 -24.79 -13.17
N ALA A 163 2.17 -25.52 -12.59
CA ALA A 163 2.23 -25.85 -11.17
C ALA A 163 3.29 -26.94 -10.91
N PRO A 164 3.93 -26.94 -9.73
CA PRO A 164 4.88 -27.98 -9.34
C PRO A 164 4.28 -29.39 -9.40
N GLU A 165 5.14 -30.40 -9.61
CA GLU A 165 4.73 -31.79 -9.65
C GLU A 165 3.94 -32.19 -8.38
N GLY A 166 2.78 -32.82 -8.58
CA GLY A 166 1.89 -33.23 -7.49
C GLY A 166 0.94 -32.13 -6.99
N PHE A 167 0.99 -30.91 -7.54
CA PHE A 167 0.02 -29.86 -7.25
C PHE A 167 -1.11 -29.87 -8.30
N SER A 168 -2.36 -29.94 -7.85
CA SER A 168 -3.53 -29.87 -8.73
C SER A 168 -4.13 -28.47 -8.69
N LEU A 169 -4.03 -27.76 -9.83
CA LEU A 169 -4.70 -26.47 -10.01
C LEU A 169 -6.19 -26.67 -10.30
N SER A 170 -7.03 -25.87 -9.65
CA SER A 170 -8.44 -25.79 -10.01
C SER A 170 -8.59 -25.14 -11.39
N GLU A 171 -9.65 -25.50 -12.13
CA GLU A 171 -9.95 -24.91 -13.44
C GLU A 171 -10.07 -23.38 -13.35
N GLY A 172 -9.43 -22.67 -14.28
CA GLY A 172 -9.41 -21.21 -14.34
C GLY A 172 -8.57 -20.52 -13.25
N LYS A 173 -7.75 -21.26 -12.50
CA LYS A 173 -6.76 -20.70 -11.56
C LYS A 173 -5.36 -20.74 -12.16
N HIS A 174 -4.53 -19.83 -11.70
CA HIS A 174 -3.11 -19.75 -12.02
C HIS A 174 -2.27 -20.09 -10.79
N TYR A 175 -1.13 -20.73 -11.00
CA TYR A 175 -0.18 -20.96 -9.92
C TYR A 175 0.57 -19.68 -9.57
N ASN A 176 0.68 -19.39 -8.28
CA ASN A 176 1.51 -18.30 -7.80
C ASN A 176 2.22 -18.69 -6.51
N HIS A 177 3.53 -18.54 -6.49
CA HIS A 177 4.39 -18.96 -5.39
C HIS A 177 4.02 -18.28 -4.06
N TYR A 178 3.60 -17.00 -4.09
CA TYR A 178 3.36 -16.17 -2.90
C TYR A 178 1.88 -15.96 -2.57
N PHE A 179 0.95 -16.43 -3.42
CA PHE A 179 -0.46 -16.35 -3.10
C PHE A 179 -0.83 -17.42 -2.05
N PRO A 180 -1.62 -17.08 -1.02
CA PRO A 180 -2.08 -18.06 -0.04
C PRO A 180 -2.81 -19.23 -0.70
N GLY A 181 -2.28 -20.45 -0.53
CA GLY A 181 -2.81 -21.65 -1.18
C GLY A 181 -2.33 -21.87 -2.62
N HIS A 182 -1.42 -21.04 -3.13
CA HIS A 182 -0.74 -21.14 -4.42
C HIS A 182 -1.61 -21.14 -5.68
N GLN A 183 -2.91 -20.90 -5.56
CA GLN A 183 -3.84 -20.81 -6.68
C GLN A 183 -4.60 -19.48 -6.64
N ILE A 184 -4.46 -18.67 -7.68
CA ILE A 184 -5.07 -17.34 -7.77
C ILE A 184 -5.96 -17.23 -9.02
N SER A 185 -7.05 -16.47 -8.93
CA SER A 185 -7.96 -16.20 -10.07
C SER A 185 -7.47 -15.14 -11.04
N MET A 186 -6.41 -14.42 -10.69
CA MET A 186 -5.84 -13.37 -11.50
C MET A 186 -4.81 -14.00 -12.43
N ALA A 187 -4.99 -13.85 -13.74
CA ALA A 187 -3.95 -14.17 -14.73
C ALA A 187 -2.69 -13.31 -14.48
N PRO A 188 -1.49 -13.75 -14.87
CA PRO A 188 -0.27 -12.96 -14.73
C PRO A 188 -0.46 -11.60 -15.41
N PRO A 189 -0.53 -10.48 -14.64
CA PRO A 189 -0.94 -9.20 -15.21
C PRO A 189 0.24 -8.44 -15.82
N LEU A 190 1.47 -8.79 -15.46
CA LEU A 190 2.69 -8.11 -15.87
C LEU A 190 3.62 -9.08 -16.58
N TYR A 191 4.34 -8.55 -17.55
CA TYR A 191 5.38 -9.21 -18.34
C TYR A 191 6.34 -8.11 -18.84
N ASP A 192 7.46 -8.49 -19.43
CA ASP A 192 8.39 -7.52 -20.01
C ASP A 192 7.70 -6.71 -21.12
N GLU A 193 7.93 -5.39 -21.12
CA GLU A 193 7.38 -4.42 -22.05
C GLU A 193 5.84 -4.27 -21.97
N ALA A 194 5.20 -4.69 -20.87
CA ALA A 194 3.76 -4.52 -20.66
C ALA A 194 3.31 -3.04 -20.66
N VAL A 195 4.20 -2.12 -20.29
CA VAL A 195 3.97 -0.67 -20.31
C VAL A 195 5.20 0.06 -20.83
N GLU A 196 5.01 1.03 -21.72
CA GLU A 196 6.07 1.96 -22.11
C GLU A 196 6.17 3.12 -21.11
N TYR A 197 7.32 3.24 -20.46
CA TYR A 197 7.56 4.33 -19.51
C TYR A 197 7.94 5.62 -20.22
N THR A 198 7.29 6.72 -19.83
CA THR A 198 7.52 8.06 -20.42
C THR A 198 8.91 8.63 -20.16
N ASP A 199 9.64 8.10 -19.17
CA ASP A 199 11.00 8.55 -18.81
C ASP A 199 12.12 7.70 -19.45
N GLY A 200 11.77 6.70 -20.26
CA GLY A 200 12.72 5.81 -20.93
C GLY A 200 13.32 4.73 -20.02
N THR A 201 12.80 4.54 -18.80
CA THR A 201 13.21 3.43 -17.93
C THR A 201 12.92 2.08 -18.62
N PRO A 202 13.82 1.09 -18.57
CA PRO A 202 13.54 -0.25 -19.09
C PRO A 202 12.30 -0.87 -18.44
N ALA A 203 11.35 -1.30 -19.27
CA ALA A 203 10.08 -1.86 -18.85
C ALA A 203 10.20 -3.38 -18.60
N THR A 204 10.92 -3.81 -17.56
CA THR A 204 10.98 -5.24 -17.18
C THR A 204 9.88 -5.60 -16.19
N LEU A 205 9.56 -6.90 -16.08
CA LEU A 205 8.64 -7.43 -15.08
C LEU A 205 8.98 -6.96 -13.65
N GLU A 206 10.25 -7.07 -13.25
CA GLU A 206 10.71 -6.64 -11.92
C GLU A 206 10.54 -5.14 -11.73
N GLN A 207 10.82 -4.35 -12.76
CA GLN A 207 10.67 -2.89 -12.71
C GLN A 207 9.18 -2.52 -12.56
N HIS A 208 8.29 -3.14 -13.33
CA HIS A 208 6.85 -2.94 -13.21
C HIS A 208 6.34 -3.33 -11.83
N ALA A 209 6.74 -4.50 -11.32
CA ALA A 209 6.35 -5.00 -10.00
C ALA A 209 6.80 -4.05 -8.88
N HIS A 210 8.03 -3.52 -8.96
CA HIS A 210 8.58 -2.61 -7.98
C HIS A 210 7.91 -1.22 -8.03
N ASP A 211 7.65 -0.69 -9.23
CA ASP A 211 6.99 0.60 -9.42
C ASP A 211 5.51 0.56 -8.98
N ILE A 212 4.75 -0.49 -9.35
CA ILE A 212 3.35 -0.63 -8.92
C ILE A 212 3.24 -0.82 -7.40
N ALA A 213 4.14 -1.59 -6.79
CA ALA A 213 4.18 -1.76 -5.35
C ALA A 213 4.45 -0.45 -4.62
N ALA A 214 5.34 0.40 -5.14
CA ALA A 214 5.60 1.73 -4.60
C ALA A 214 4.40 2.66 -4.75
N PHE A 215 3.76 2.67 -5.92
CA PHE A 215 2.53 3.43 -6.13
C PHE A 215 1.43 3.00 -5.17
N LEU A 216 1.19 1.69 -5.01
CA LEU A 216 0.19 1.17 -4.08
C LEU A 216 0.56 1.36 -2.60
N LYS A 217 1.85 1.53 -2.29
CA LYS A 217 2.30 1.97 -0.97
C LYS A 217 1.92 3.43 -0.72
N TRP A 218 2.10 4.29 -1.71
CA TRP A 218 1.70 5.69 -1.64
C TRP A 218 0.19 5.84 -1.54
N THR A 219 -0.61 5.16 -2.36
CA THR A 219 -2.08 5.23 -2.28
C THR A 219 -2.60 4.83 -0.89
N ALA A 220 -1.96 3.84 -0.27
CA ALA A 220 -2.31 3.39 1.06
C ALA A 220 -1.81 4.29 2.21
N GLN A 221 -0.76 5.10 1.99
CA GLN A 221 -0.13 5.99 2.97
C GLN A 221 0.38 7.31 2.33
N PRO A 222 -0.50 8.15 1.77
CA PRO A 222 -0.08 9.41 1.17
C PRO A 222 0.53 10.37 2.22
N GLU A 223 0.20 10.17 3.50
CA GLU A 223 0.69 10.96 4.62
C GLU A 223 2.07 10.54 5.14
N LEU A 224 2.70 9.51 4.58
CA LEU A 224 3.93 8.89 5.13
C LEU A 224 5.04 9.91 5.42
N GLU A 225 5.30 10.81 4.48
CA GLU A 225 6.38 11.81 4.60
C GLU A 225 6.07 12.85 5.67
N ALA A 226 4.84 13.39 5.65
CA ALA A 226 4.37 14.33 6.67
C ALA A 226 4.38 13.70 8.07
N ARG A 227 3.94 12.44 8.18
CA ARG A 227 3.97 11.65 9.42
C ARG A 227 5.39 11.47 9.94
N LYS A 228 6.36 11.14 9.09
CA LYS A 228 7.77 10.99 9.49
C LYS A 228 8.39 12.32 9.92
N ALA A 229 8.20 13.36 9.11
CA ALA A 229 8.71 14.69 9.42
C ALA A 229 8.14 15.22 10.75
N MET A 230 6.84 15.01 11.00
CA MET A 230 6.21 15.36 12.27
C MET A 230 6.70 14.47 13.42
N GLY A 231 6.86 13.18 13.20
CA GLY A 231 7.39 12.24 14.19
C GLY A 231 8.76 12.65 14.72
N ILE A 232 9.67 13.07 13.85
CA ILE A 232 11.01 13.56 14.26
C ILE A 232 10.89 14.80 15.16
N LYS A 233 10.05 15.77 14.78
CA LYS A 233 9.81 16.98 15.59
C LYS A 233 9.26 16.63 16.98
N VAL A 234 8.29 15.71 17.03
CA VAL A 234 7.69 15.23 18.29
C VAL A 234 8.72 14.51 19.14
N LEU A 235 9.55 13.63 18.57
CA LEU A 235 10.59 12.91 19.32
C LEU A 235 11.63 13.87 19.93
N LEU A 236 12.10 14.86 19.18
CA LEU A 236 13.02 15.88 19.70
C LEU A 236 12.39 16.68 20.83
N PHE A 237 11.13 17.09 20.68
CA PHE A 237 10.39 17.77 21.73
C PHE A 237 10.24 16.91 22.99
N LEU A 238 9.90 15.63 22.85
CA LEU A 238 9.74 14.70 23.97
C LEU A 238 11.06 14.44 24.69
N ILE A 239 12.18 14.33 23.97
CA ILE A 239 13.51 14.21 24.58
C ILE A 239 13.82 15.44 25.43
N PHE A 240 13.61 16.63 24.87
CA PHE A 240 13.83 17.89 25.58
C PHE A 240 12.93 18.01 26.83
N LEU A 241 11.62 17.74 26.66
CA LEU A 241 10.65 17.80 27.75
C LEU A 241 11.00 16.79 28.86
N THR A 242 11.40 15.58 28.48
CA THR A 242 11.83 14.54 29.43
C THR A 242 13.06 14.97 30.21
N ALA A 243 14.07 15.53 29.54
CA ALA A 243 15.28 16.04 30.21
C ALA A 243 14.95 17.18 31.20
N MET A 244 14.07 18.11 30.80
CA MET A 244 13.60 19.20 31.67
C MET A 244 12.84 18.67 32.88
N LEU A 245 11.86 17.78 32.67
CA LEU A 245 11.08 17.17 33.76
C LEU A 245 11.96 16.34 34.69
N TYR A 246 12.96 15.64 34.15
CA TYR A 246 13.94 14.90 34.95
C TYR A 246 14.78 15.84 35.83
N ALA A 247 15.23 16.99 35.29
CA ALA A 247 15.94 18.01 36.07
C ALA A 247 15.07 18.61 37.18
N VAL A 248 13.79 18.91 36.89
CA VAL A 248 12.81 19.37 37.88
C VAL A 248 12.60 18.30 38.97
N LYS A 249 12.44 17.03 38.58
CA LYS A 249 12.32 15.91 39.53
C LYS A 249 13.54 15.83 40.45
N ARG A 250 14.75 15.90 39.88
CA ARG A 250 16.02 15.89 40.65
C ARG A 250 16.10 17.07 41.63
N LYS A 251 15.59 18.24 41.25
CA LYS A 251 15.56 19.43 42.12
C LYS A 251 14.57 19.30 43.27
N ILE A 252 13.35 18.84 43.00
CA ILE A 252 12.28 18.71 44.02
C ILE A 252 12.62 17.62 45.03
N TRP A 253 13.13 16.48 44.56
CA TRP A 253 13.40 15.30 45.40
C TRP A 253 14.79 15.29 46.04
N ARG A 254 15.54 16.40 45.96
CA ARG A 254 16.93 16.46 46.45
C ARG A 254 17.03 16.27 47.96
N ASP A 255 16.05 16.76 48.71
CA ASP A 255 16.12 16.89 50.17
C ASP A 255 15.29 15.80 50.89
N ILE A 256 14.90 14.75 50.17
CA ILE A 256 14.20 13.57 50.72
C ILE A 256 15.23 12.44 50.85
N GLU A 257 15.44 11.92 52.06
CA GLU A 257 16.30 10.75 52.30
C GLU A 257 15.85 9.55 51.43
N HIS A 258 16.81 8.87 50.82
CA HIS A 258 16.60 7.74 49.91
C HIS A 258 16.82 6.40 50.60
#